data_AF-A0A840NCE8-F1
#
_entry.id   AF-A0A840NCE8-F1
#
_cell.length_a   1.000
_cell.length_b   1.000
_cell.length_c   1.000
_cell.angle_alpha   90.00
_cell.angle_beta   90.00
_cell.angle_gamma   90.00
#
_symmetry.space_group_name_H-M   'P 1'
#
loop_
_entity.id
_entity.type
_entity.pdbx_description
1 polymer ?
#
loop_
_entity_poly.entity_id
_entity_poly.type
_entity_poly.pdbx_seq_one_letter_code
_entity_poly.pdbx_strand_id
1 'polypeptide(L)'
;MERRRSARTLESLSTTLGWHPQHLDAVLNGRTPPEQSEDTGRGDSLASRLDAVEDRLAEITERLDDLKTDLRTVAENVRPNR
;
A
#
# COMPACT_ATOMS: atom_id res chain seq x y z
N MET A 1 30.98 -3.06 -28.71
CA MET A 1 29.57 -3.48 -28.95
C MET A 1 28.76 -3.05 -27.75
N GLU A 2 28.41 -1.77 -27.68
CA GLU A 2 27.51 -1.26 -26.65
C GLU A 2 26.09 -1.73 -27.03
N ARG A 3 25.54 -2.65 -26.24
CA ARG A 3 24.18 -3.16 -26.48
C ARG A 3 23.21 -2.03 -26.16
N ARG A 4 22.86 -1.21 -27.16
CA ARG A 4 21.65 -0.39 -27.16
C ARG A 4 20.49 -1.31 -26.80
N ARG A 5 20.12 -1.36 -25.52
CA ARG A 5 18.96 -2.12 -25.06
C ARG A 5 17.77 -1.52 -25.79
N SER A 6 16.98 -2.37 -26.44
CA SER A 6 15.83 -1.96 -27.24
C SER A 6 14.96 -0.96 -26.46
N ALA A 7 14.53 0.13 -27.11
CA ALA A 7 13.71 1.16 -26.48
C ALA A 7 12.50 0.57 -25.71
N ARG A 8 11.88 -0.45 -26.29
CA ARG A 8 10.80 -1.25 -25.69
C ARG A 8 11.17 -1.90 -24.34
N THR A 9 12.41 -2.36 -24.21
CA THR A 9 12.93 -2.97 -22.98
C THR A 9 13.19 -1.92 -21.91
N LEU A 10 13.73 -0.76 -22.28
CA LEU A 10 13.93 0.35 -21.34
C LEU A 10 12.60 0.91 -20.84
N GLU A 11 11.60 0.99 -21.71
CA GLU A 11 10.23 1.33 -21.36
C GLU A 11 9.63 0.32 -20.39
N SER A 12 9.68 -0.97 -20.72
CA SER A 12 9.15 -2.03 -19.85
C SER A 12 9.81 -2.02 -18.47
N LEU A 13 11.13 -1.81 -18.42
CA LEU A 13 11.87 -1.71 -17.16
C LEU A 13 11.53 -0.43 -16.38
N SER A 14 11.35 0.71 -17.06
CA SER A 14 10.96 1.96 -16.41
C SER A 14 9.58 1.84 -15.77
N THR A 15 8.60 1.30 -16.51
CA THR A 15 7.25 1.05 -15.98
C THR A 15 7.25 0.03 -14.84
N THR A 16 8.06 -1.03 -14.93
CA THR A 16 8.18 -2.02 -13.84
C THR A 16 8.74 -1.40 -12.55
N LEU A 17 9.63 -0.41 -12.67
CA LEU A 17 10.20 0.32 -11.53
C LEU A 17 9.29 1.45 -11.01
N GLY A 18 8.10 1.63 -11.59
CA GLY A 18 7.18 2.71 -11.23
C GLY A 18 7.66 4.08 -11.71
N TRP A 19 8.50 4.12 -12.74
CA TRP A 19 8.97 5.36 -13.39
C TRP A 19 8.27 5.57 -14.72
N HIS A 20 8.35 6.80 -15.23
CA HIS A 20 7.85 7.16 -16.55
C HIS A 20 8.48 6.26 -17.64
N PRO A 21 7.73 5.77 -18.64
CA PRO A 21 8.22 4.92 -19.74
C PRO A 21 9.52 5.40 -20.42
N GLN A 22 9.71 6.71 -20.49
CA GLN A 22 10.87 7.34 -21.15
C GLN A 22 12.01 7.65 -20.17
N HIS A 23 11.88 7.30 -18.89
CA HIS A 23 12.85 7.65 -17.85
C HIS A 23 14.23 7.03 -18.12
N LEU A 24 14.29 5.71 -18.31
CA LEU A 24 15.57 5.03 -18.61
C LEU A 24 16.11 5.36 -20.01
N ASP A 25 15.25 5.73 -20.96
CA ASP A 25 15.69 6.22 -22.27
C ASP A 25 16.34 7.62 -22.15
N ALA A 26 15.75 8.52 -21.37
CA ALA A 26 16.32 9.84 -21.11
C ALA A 26 17.67 9.75 -20.39
N VAL A 27 17.77 8.91 -19.34
CA VAL A 27 19.04 8.64 -18.63
C VAL A 27 20.11 8.09 -19.59
N LEU A 28 19.75 7.14 -20.44
CA LEU A 28 20.68 6.55 -21.41
C LEU A 28 21.19 7.57 -22.43
N ASN A 29 20.34 8.51 -22.85
CA ASN A 29 20.68 9.54 -23.82
C ASN A 29 21.23 10.83 -23.18
N GLY A 30 21.50 10.83 -21.86
CA GLY A 30 22.02 12.01 -21.13
C GLY A 30 21.06 13.20 -21.13
N ARG A 31 19.76 12.97 -21.35
CA ARG A 31 18.70 13.98 -21.29
C ARG A 31 18.14 14.02 -19.87
N THR A 32 17.70 15.19 -19.44
CA THR A 32 16.93 15.32 -18.18
C THR A 32 15.68 14.45 -18.29
N PRO A 33 15.51 13.42 -17.43
CA PRO A 33 14.32 12.59 -17.45
C PRO A 33 13.08 13.44 -17.15
N PRO A 34 11.93 13.16 -17.79
CA PRO A 34 10.68 13.80 -17.40
C PRO A 34 10.44 13.48 -15.91
N GLU A 35 10.18 14.53 -15.12
CA GLU A 35 9.78 14.37 -13.72
C GLU A 35 8.55 13.46 -13.66
N GLN A 36 8.49 12.65 -12.60
CA GLN A 36 7.47 11.63 -12.36
C GLN A 36 6.07 12.19 -12.65
N SER A 37 5.62 12.02 -13.88
CA SER A 37 4.29 12.46 -14.28
C SER A 37 3.34 11.37 -13.81
N GLU A 38 2.82 11.57 -12.60
CA GLU A 38 1.45 11.20 -12.22
C GLU A 38 1.06 9.73 -12.39
N ASP A 39 1.89 8.78 -11.94
CA ASP A 39 1.38 7.46 -11.52
C ASP A 39 1.25 7.38 -9.98
N THR A 40 0.97 8.53 -9.37
CA THR A 40 0.59 8.67 -7.95
C THR A 40 -0.71 7.95 -7.64
N GLY A 41 -1.56 7.66 -8.63
CA GLY A 41 -2.84 6.99 -8.43
C GLY A 41 -2.73 5.59 -7.82
N ARG A 42 -1.66 4.83 -8.09
CA ARG A 42 -1.46 3.51 -7.46
C ARG A 42 -0.85 3.62 -6.07
N GLY A 43 0.04 4.58 -5.83
CA GLY A 43 0.59 4.86 -4.49
C GLY A 43 -0.49 5.34 -3.53
N ASP A 44 -1.28 6.32 -3.97
CA ASP A 44 -2.39 6.90 -3.19
C ASP A 44 -3.51 5.87 -2.95
N SER A 45 -3.79 5.01 -3.93
CA SER A 45 -4.76 3.91 -3.77
C SER A 45 -4.29 2.86 -2.75
N LEU A 46 -2.98 2.56 -2.71
CA LEU A 46 -2.42 1.64 -1.72
C LEU A 46 -2.39 2.26 -0.32
N ALA A 47 -2.05 3.54 -0.20
CA ALA A 47 -2.11 4.28 1.05
C ALA A 47 -3.54 4.33 1.60
N SER A 48 -4.52 4.75 0.78
CA SER A 48 -5.94 4.78 1.16
C SER A 48 -6.46 3.39 1.57
N ARG A 49 -5.99 2.33 0.90
CA ARG A 49 -6.35 0.95 1.26
C ARG A 49 -5.72 0.52 2.57
N LEU A 50 -4.50 0.97 2.88
CA LEU A 50 -3.84 0.68 4.15
C LEU A 50 -4.53 1.40 5.30
N ASP A 51 -4.88 2.68 5.13
CA ASP A 51 -5.64 3.46 6.11
C ASP A 51 -6.98 2.78 6.43
N ALA A 52 -7.73 2.38 5.40
CA ALA A 52 -8.99 1.67 5.58
C ALA A 52 -8.84 0.31 6.28
N VAL A 53 -7.69 -0.37 6.13
CA VAL A 53 -7.39 -1.62 6.85
C VAL A 53 -7.04 -1.33 8.31
N GLU A 54 -6.28 -0.27 8.58
CA GLU A 54 -5.94 0.18 9.92
C GLU A 54 -7.19 0.55 10.72
N ASP A 55 -8.08 1.36 10.13
CA ASP A 55 -9.36 1.75 10.72
C ASP A 55 -10.21 0.52 11.09
N ARG A 56 -10.28 -0.46 10.18
CA ARG A 56 -11.04 -1.69 10.41
C ARG A 56 -10.43 -2.57 11.50
N LEU A 57 -9.10 -2.59 11.64
CA LEU A 57 -8.43 -3.31 12.73
C LEU A 57 -8.67 -2.64 14.08
N ALA A 58 -8.68 -1.31 14.13
CA ALA A 58 -9.03 -0.55 15.31
C ALA A 58 -10.47 -0.87 15.77
N GLU A 59 -11.43 -0.83 14.84
CA GLU A 59 -12.85 -1.15 15.13
C GLU A 59 -13.03 -2.59 15.64
N ILE A 60 -12.34 -3.56 15.04
CA ILE A 60 -12.39 -4.96 15.50
C ILE A 60 -11.81 -5.08 16.91
N THR A 61 -10.74 -4.36 17.21
CA THR A 61 -10.09 -4.39 18.54
C THR A 61 -11.02 -3.82 19.60
N GLU A 62 -11.67 -2.69 19.33
CA GLU A 62 -12.67 -2.09 20.24
C GLU A 62 -13.82 -3.06 20.52
N ARG A 63 -14.38 -3.68 19.48
CA ARG A 63 -15.45 -4.68 19.64
C ARG A 63 -15.02 -5.90 20.45
N LEU A 64 -13.77 -6.34 20.33
CA LEU A 64 -13.24 -7.45 21.13
C LEU A 64 -13.11 -7.08 22.61
N ASP A 65 -12.72 -5.84 22.91
CA ASP A 65 -12.65 -5.34 24.29
C ASP A 65 -14.04 -5.17 24.92
N ASP A 66 -15.02 -4.72 24.14
CA ASP A 66 -16.42 -4.66 24.57
C ASP A 66 -16.96 -6.06 24.87
N LEU A 67 -16.80 -7.01 23.94
CA LEU A 67 -17.24 -8.39 24.13
C LEU A 67 -16.57 -9.05 25.34
N LYS A 68 -15.30 -8.75 25.60
CA LYS A 68 -14.58 -9.21 26.79
C LYS A 68 -15.19 -8.63 28.07
N THR A 69 -15.59 -7.36 28.05
CA THR A 69 -16.22 -6.68 29.19
C THR A 69 -17.62 -7.25 29.46
N ASP A 70 -18.41 -7.47 28.42
CA ASP A 70 -19.73 -8.09 28.50
C ASP A 70 -19.64 -9.52 29.05
N LEU A 71 -18.69 -10.31 28.55
CA LEU A 71 -18.47 -11.67 29.02
C LEU A 71 -18.06 -11.71 30.49
N ARG A 72 -17.21 -10.78 30.94
CA ARG A 72 -16.85 -10.64 32.35
C ARG A 72 -18.07 -10.33 33.20
N THR A 73 -18.92 -9.40 32.73
CA THR A 73 -20.17 -9.04 33.41
C THR A 73 -21.10 -10.24 33.52
N VAL A 74 -21.30 -11.00 32.44
CA VAL A 74 -22.11 -12.22 32.47
C VAL A 74 -21.52 -13.27 33.42
N ALA A 75 -20.21 -13.47 33.40
CA ALA A 75 -19.55 -14.41 34.31
C ALA A 75 -19.69 -14.01 35.78
N GLU A 76 -19.60 -12.72 36.10
CA GLU A 76 -19.82 -12.17 37.44
C GLU A 76 -21.27 -12.35 37.89
N ASN A 77 -22.26 -12.25 36.99
CA ASN A 77 -23.68 -12.48 37.28
C ASN A 77 -24.05 -13.96 37.42
N VAL A 78 -23.28 -14.88 36.84
CA VAL A 78 -23.50 -16.34 36.97
C VAL A 78 -22.86 -16.90 38.24
N ARG A 79 -21.75 -16.32 38.71
CA ARG A 79 -21.05 -16.71 39.95
C ARG A 79 -21.70 -16.38 41.31
N PRO A 80 -22.66 -15.46 41.51
CA PRO A 80 -23.17 -15.12 42.84
C PRO A 80 -24.23 -16.11 43.35
N ASN A 81 -24.58 -17.14 42.57
CA ASN A 81 -25.69 -18.04 42.88
C ASN A 81 -25.24 -19.42 43.44
N ARG A 82 -24.06 -19.50 44.06
CA ARG A 82 -23.52 -20.73 44.66
C ARG A 82 -23.05 -20.53 46.09
#